data_AF-A0A2D7IJ22-F1
#
_entry.id   AF-A0A2D7IJ22-F1
#
_cell.length_a   1.000
_cell.length_b   1.000
_cell.length_c   1.000
_cell.angle_alpha   90.00
_cell.angle_beta   90.00
_cell.angle_gamma   90.00
#
_symmetry.space_group_name_H-M   'P 1'
#
loop_
_entity.id
_entity.type
_entity.pdbx_description
1 polymer ?
#
loop_
_entity_poly.entity_id
_entity_poly.type
_entity_poly.pdbx_seq_one_letter_code
_entity_poly.pdbx_strand_id
1 'polypeptide(L)' 'MSEVNKGGRPREEPTNVRSVRLPNRVWKLVQKASKSSRSVNEYIQTLIENDLIKRKMLKKSERKKLSSKTSTKRSQ' A
#
# COMPACT_ATOMS: atom_id res chain seq x y z
N MET A 1 6.06 24.35 -13.54
CA MET A 1 6.32 23.56 -14.76
C MET A 1 5.77 22.16 -14.55
N SER A 2 4.75 21.75 -15.30
CA SER A 2 4.20 20.40 -15.25
C SER A 2 5.12 19.45 -16.00
N GLU A 3 5.79 18.59 -15.25
CA GLU A 3 6.77 17.65 -15.78
C GLU A 3 6.05 16.52 -16.54
N VAL A 4 6.15 16.58 -17.88
CA VAL A 4 5.51 15.65 -18.82
C VAL A 4 6.15 14.26 -18.73
N ASN A 5 5.37 13.26 -18.32
CA ASN A 5 5.80 11.84 -18.35
C ASN A 5 5.76 11.30 -19.78
N LYS A 6 6.92 11.23 -20.43
CA LYS A 6 7.13 10.43 -21.65
C LYS A 6 7.33 8.96 -21.28
N GLY A 7 6.25 8.18 -21.20
CA GLY A 7 6.32 6.71 -21.22
C GLY A 7 5.64 5.96 -20.05
N GLY A 8 4.45 5.42 -20.32
CA GLY A 8 3.99 4.10 -19.86
C GLY A 8 3.48 3.93 -18.43
N ARG A 9 4.24 4.28 -17.38
CA ARG A 9 3.85 4.02 -15.99
C ARG A 9 3.40 5.29 -15.26
N PRO A 10 2.29 5.23 -14.50
CA PRO A 10 1.92 6.29 -13.57
C PRO A 10 3.08 6.58 -12.61
N ARG A 11 3.24 7.84 -12.18
CA ARG A 11 4.22 8.20 -11.14
C ARG A 11 3.84 7.48 -9.85
N GLU A 12 4.71 6.60 -9.38
CA GLU A 12 4.57 5.96 -8.08
C GLU A 12 5.11 6.91 -6.99
N GLU A 13 4.44 6.91 -5.84
CA GLU A 13 4.92 7.62 -4.67
C GLU A 13 6.30 7.08 -4.26
N PRO A 14 7.29 7.95 -3.99
CA PRO A 14 8.61 7.50 -3.57
C PRO A 14 8.51 6.72 -2.25
N THR A 15 9.18 5.57 -2.18
CA THR A 15 9.17 4.72 -0.98
C THR A 15 10.58 4.56 -0.42
N ASN A 16 10.67 4.28 0.89
CA ASN A 16 11.94 4.03 1.58
C ASN A 16 11.85 2.73 2.40
N VAL A 17 12.85 1.87 2.25
CA VAL A 17 12.93 0.60 3.00
C VAL A 17 13.43 0.89 4.40
N ARG A 18 12.60 0.57 5.40
CA ARG A 18 12.96 0.67 6.82
C ARG A 18 12.84 -0.70 7.48
N SER A 19 13.86 -1.07 8.27
CA SER A 19 13.83 -2.29 9.07
C SER A 19 13.08 -2.04 10.38
N VAL A 20 12.18 -2.96 10.74
CA VAL A 20 11.42 -2.91 12.00
C VAL A 20 11.74 -4.15 12.81
N ARG A 21 12.20 -3.95 14.04
CA ARG A 21 12.44 -5.05 14.99
C ARG A 21 11.18 -5.27 15.82
N LEU A 22 10.62 -6.49 15.74
CA LEU A 22 9.49 -6.94 16.54
C LEU A 22 9.78 -8.34 17.09
N PRO A 23 9.19 -8.74 18.23
CA PRO A 23 9.30 -10.10 18.72
C PRO A 23 8.79 -11.13 17.71
N ASN A 24 9.43 -12.30 17.65
CA ASN A 24 9.05 -13.39 16.74
C ASN A 24 7.58 -13.80 16.87
N ARG A 25 7.03 -13.74 18.10
CA ARG A 25 5.60 -14.01 18.35
C ARG A 25 4.69 -13.08 17.53
N VAL A 26 5.04 -11.79 17.46
CA VAL A 26 4.30 -10.79 16.69
C VAL A 26 4.45 -11.05 15.20
N TRP A 27 5.66 -11.29 14.70
CA TRP A 27 5.88 -11.61 13.29
C TRP A 27 5.08 -12.82 12.81
N LYS A 28 4.99 -13.89 13.62
CA LYS A 28 4.16 -15.06 13.31
C LYS A 28 2.67 -14.72 13.19
N LEU A 29 2.17 -13.83 14.05
CA LEU A 29 0.77 -13.38 13.99
C LEU A 29 0.53 -12.49 12.78
N VAL A 30 1.43 -11.55 12.49
CA VAL A 30 1.36 -10.68 11.30
C VAL A 30 1.34 -11.52 10.03
N GLN A 31 2.23 -12.51 9.91
CA GLN A 31 2.26 -13.42 8.75
C GLN A 31 0.96 -14.22 8.60
N LYS A 32 0.34 -14.67 9.70
CA LYS A 32 -0.95 -15.36 9.67
C LYS A 32 -2.08 -14.43 9.24
N ALA A 33 -2.12 -13.21 9.77
CA ALA A 33 -3.15 -12.22 9.48
C ALA A 33 -3.03 -11.65 8.06
N SER A 34 -1.82 -11.55 7.52
CA SER A 34 -1.56 -11.02 6.17
C SER A 34 -1.87 -12.01 5.03
N LYS A 35 -2.33 -13.23 5.31
CA LYS A 35 -2.57 -14.27 4.27
C LYS A 35 -3.58 -13.86 3.21
N SER A 36 -4.54 -13.01 3.55
CA SER A 36 -5.54 -12.47 2.62
C SER A 36 -5.06 -11.21 1.88
N SER A 37 -3.90 -10.67 2.25
CA SER A 37 -3.29 -9.49 1.64
C SER A 37 -2.26 -9.91 0.59
N ARG A 38 -1.97 -9.06 -0.40
CA ARG A 38 -0.98 -9.36 -1.44
C ARG A 38 0.43 -9.57 -0.88
N SER A 39 0.75 -8.90 0.22
CA SER A 39 2.03 -9.01 0.93
C SER A 39 1.89 -8.61 2.39
N VAL A 40 2.87 -9.01 3.21
CA VAL A 40 3.00 -8.55 4.60
C VAL A 40 3.11 -7.03 4.67
N ASN A 41 3.85 -6.43 3.73
CA ASN A 41 4.01 -4.98 3.66
C ASN A 41 2.68 -4.26 3.41
N GLU A 42 1.86 -4.78 2.49
CA GLU A 42 0.53 -4.20 2.21
C GLU A 42 -0.41 -4.29 3.42
N TYR A 43 -0.35 -5.40 4.15
CA TYR A 43 -1.10 -5.57 5.38
C TYR A 43 -0.69 -4.53 6.44
N ILE A 44 0.61 -4.37 6.68
CA ILE A 44 1.16 -3.38 7.61
C ILE A 44 0.77 -1.96 7.18
N GLN A 45 0.95 -1.63 5.91
CA GLN A 45 0.58 -0.33 5.35
C GLN A 45 -0.91 -0.04 5.58
N THR A 46 -1.79 -1.01 5.31
CA THR A 46 -3.23 -0.86 5.52
C THR A 46 -3.57 -0.62 6.99
N LEU A 47 -2.93 -1.31 7.93
CA LEU A 47 -3.13 -1.09 9.36
C LEU A 47 -2.74 0.34 9.76
N ILE A 48 -1.58 0.82 9.31
CA ILE A 48 -1.07 2.16 9.60
C ILE A 48 -2.01 3.22 9.01
N GLU A 49 -2.34 3.12 7.72
CA GLU A 49 -3.24 4.06 7.05
C GLU A 49 -4.61 4.12 7.73
N ASN A 50 -5.17 2.97 8.11
CA ASN A 50 -6.46 2.93 8.83
C ASN A 50 -6.39 3.62 10.20
N ASP A 51 -5.30 3.44 10.95
CA ASP A 51 -5.10 4.13 12.23
C ASP A 51 -4.93 5.64 12.04
N LEU A 52 -4.13 6.07 11.06
CA LEU A 52 -3.93 7.48 10.75
C LEU A 52 -5.22 8.17 10.26
N ILE A 53 -6.06 7.47 9.49
CA ILE A 53 -7.38 7.97 9.09
C ILE A 53 -8.28 8.13 10.31
N LYS A 54 -8.31 7.16 11.23
CA LYS A 54 -9.08 7.25 12.48
C LYS A 54 -8.64 8.44 13.33
N ARG A 55 -7.33 8.71 13.36
CA ARG A 55 -6.73 9.88 14.03
C ARG A 55 -6.91 11.21 13.27
N LYS A 56 -7.56 11.19 12.09
CA LYS A 56 -7.73 12.36 11.21
C LYS A 56 -6.41 12.97 10.72
N MET A 57 -5.33 12.20 10.74
CA MET A 57 -4.00 12.62 10.25
C MET A 57 -3.81 12.34 8.77
N LEU A 58 -4.61 11.44 8.20
CA LEU A 58 -4.61 11.09 6.77
C LEU A 58 -6.04 11.16 6.24
N LYS A 59 -6.25 11.78 5.08
CA LYS A 59 -7.58 11.76 4.44
C LYS A 59 -7.82 10.42 3.77
N LYS A 60 -9.07 9.94 3.79
CA LYS A 60 -9.45 8.68 3.11
C LYS A 60 -9.13 8.68 1.60
N SER A 61 -9.12 9.86 0.97
CA SER A 61 -8.76 10.06 -0.44
C SER A 61 -7.27 9.88 -0.74
N GLU A 62 -6.41 10.10 0.26
CA GLU A 62 -4.94 9.98 0.17
C GLU A 62 -4.47 8.55 0.44
N ARG A 63 -5.38 7.68 0.89
CA ARG A 63 -5.11 6.25 1.02
C ARG A 63 -4.63 5.72 -0.32
N LYS A 64 -3.52 4.97 -0.33
CA LYS A 64 -3.03 4.33 -1.55
C LYS A 64 -4.17 3.50 -2.13
N LYS A 65 -4.73 3.95 -3.25
CA LYS A 65 -5.66 3.13 -4.02
C LYS A 65 -4.81 1.96 -4.49
N LEU A 66 -4.99 0.80 -3.86
CA LEU A 66 -4.69 -0.45 -4.52
C LEU A 66 -5.30 -0.28 -5.90
N SER A 67 -4.46 -0.31 -6.92
CA SER A 67 -4.88 -0.51 -8.29
C SER A 67 -5.83 -1.69 -8.25
N SER A 68 -7.12 -1.42 -8.10
CA SER A 68 -8.15 -2.31 -8.58
C SER A 68 -7.68 -2.54 -10.00
N LYS A 69 -7.33 -3.78 -10.32
CA LYS A 69 -7.33 -4.21 -11.71
C LYS A 69 -8.74 -3.88 -12.21
N THR A 70 -8.97 -2.65 -12.67
CA THR A 70 -9.78 -2.44 -13.85
C THR A 70 -9.02 -3.22 -14.91
N SER A 71 -9.33 -4.52 -14.97
CA SER A 71 -9.25 -5.28 -16.19
C SER A 71 -10.14 -4.53 -17.15
N THR A 72 -9.61 -3.47 -17.76
CA THR A 72 -10.07 -3.08 -19.08
C THR A 72 -9.73 -4.32 -19.90
N LYS A 73 -10.73 -5.20 -20.10
CA LYS A 73 -10.65 -6.25 -21.10
C LYS A 73 -10.18 -5.54 -22.36
N ARG A 74 -8.93 -5.74 -22.77
CA ARG A 74 -8.50 -5.43 -24.13
C ARG A 74 -9.29 -6.40 -24.98
N SER A 75 -10.41 -5.95 -25.52
CA SER A 75 -11.00 -6.54 -26.72
C SER A 75 -9.95 -6.45 -27.80
N GLN A 76 -9.30 -7.59 -28.08
CA GLN A 76 -8.61 -7.81 -29.34
C GLN A 76 -9.64 -8.13 -30.42
#